data_AF-A0A973D587-F1
#
_entry.id   AF-A0A973D587-F1
#
_cell.length_a   1.000
_cell.length_b   1.000
_cell.length_c   1.000
_cell.angle_alpha   90.00
_cell.angle_beta   90.00
_cell.angle_gamma   90.00
#
_symmetry.space_group_name_H-M   'P 1'
#
loop_
_entity.id
_entity.type
_entity.pdbx_description
1 polymer ?
#
loop_
_entity_poly.entity_id
_entity_poly.type
_entity_poly.pdbx_seq_one_letter_code
_entity_poly.pdbx_strand_id
1 'polypeptide(L)'
;MNFWRTALPMLLLAGIILWNWPTGPVDFGSTGPWSGLVLEVNTNSLETPPLLLIASLPATDQDSQICSLVVGTAIWDGTSRIPMLLAGETDALRLQKIQLRDDTPALYRSTRGELRAFPVPEGVDIDGLIGGILQGNAVALPWNSRSSEQPVVTLSEPLSSTVAFEARCDDRQQKRWRGERNGFRKLWEQVEKEDPESLIPFIHGEVTITRKS
;
A
#
# COMPACT_ATOMS: atom_id res chain seq x y z
N MET A 1 16.65 6.67 55.92
CA MET A 1 17.33 6.95 54.63
C MET A 1 16.78 5.99 53.60
N ASN A 2 16.01 6.46 52.59
CA ASN A 2 15.68 5.68 51.39
C ASN A 2 14.95 6.49 50.29
N PHE A 3 14.46 7.70 50.58
CA PHE A 3 13.76 8.53 49.57
C PHE A 3 14.64 8.85 48.34
N TRP A 4 15.92 9.16 48.56
CA TRP A 4 16.88 9.46 47.49
C TRP A 4 17.24 8.26 46.60
N ARG A 5 17.06 7.01 47.08
CA ARG A 5 17.37 5.81 46.28
C ARG A 5 16.24 5.42 45.34
N THR A 6 14.99 5.78 45.64
CA THR A 6 13.83 5.49 44.78
C THR A 6 13.38 6.69 43.96
N ALA A 7 13.43 7.90 44.51
CA ALA A 7 12.94 9.09 43.81
C ALA A 7 13.91 9.59 42.73
N LEU A 8 15.23 9.48 42.95
CA LEU A 8 16.24 9.95 41.99
C LEU A 8 16.17 9.19 40.64
N PRO A 9 16.12 7.84 40.60
CA PRO A 9 15.96 7.13 39.33
C PRO A 9 14.61 7.41 38.66
N MET A 10 13.51 7.61 39.43
CA MET A 10 12.23 8.01 38.83
C MET A 10 12.26 9.42 38.24
N LEU A 11 12.92 10.38 38.89
CA LEU A 11 13.05 11.75 38.38
C LEU A 11 13.96 11.80 37.14
N LEU A 12 15.03 11.01 37.12
CA LEU A 12 15.86 10.84 35.94
C LEU A 12 15.08 10.19 34.79
N LEU A 13 14.29 9.15 35.07
CA LEU A 13 13.45 8.51 34.06
C LEU A 13 12.39 9.48 33.53
N ALA A 14 11.70 10.22 34.40
CA ALA A 14 10.73 11.24 34.00
C ALA A 14 11.39 12.36 33.18
N GLY A 15 12.59 12.78 33.56
CA GLY A 15 13.40 13.74 32.81
C GLY A 15 13.77 13.21 31.43
N ILE A 16 14.21 11.95 31.31
CA ILE A 16 14.53 11.31 30.01
C ILE A 16 13.26 11.14 29.16
N ILE A 17 12.14 10.74 29.77
CA ILE A 17 10.86 10.61 29.08
C ILE A 17 10.44 11.96 28.54
N LEU A 18 10.44 13.03 29.35
CA LEU A 18 10.09 14.39 28.91
C LEU A 18 11.07 14.94 27.88
N TRP A 19 12.36 14.64 27.99
CA TRP A 19 13.40 15.07 27.05
C TRP A 19 13.32 14.36 25.70
N ASN A 20 12.97 13.07 25.71
CA ASN A 20 12.72 12.28 24.51
C ASN A 20 11.24 12.27 24.09
N TRP A 21 10.37 12.97 24.81
CA TRP A 21 8.96 13.06 24.45
C TRP A 21 8.86 14.01 23.26
N PRO A 22 8.32 13.55 22.12
CA PRO A 22 8.10 14.44 20.99
C PRO A 22 7.11 15.53 21.44
N THR A 23 7.59 16.78 21.51
CA THR A 23 6.80 17.96 21.90
C THR A 23 6.04 18.59 20.73
N GLY A 24 6.15 18.01 19.54
CA GLY A 24 5.20 18.26 18.45
C GLY A 24 3.98 17.34 18.57
N PRO A 25 2.85 17.67 17.92
CA PRO A 25 1.83 16.66 17.68
C PRO A 25 2.52 15.46 17.06
N VAL A 26 2.41 14.29 17.70
CA VAL A 26 2.82 13.03 17.10
C VAL A 26 1.85 12.79 15.97
N ASP A 27 2.16 13.37 14.81
CA ASP A 27 1.55 13.02 13.56
C ASP A 27 2.09 11.62 13.27
N PHE A 28 1.41 10.61 13.82
CA PHE A 28 1.43 9.28 13.22
C PHE A 28 0.88 9.53 11.83
N GLY A 29 1.76 9.85 10.88
CA GLY A 29 1.35 10.25 9.55
C GLY A 29 0.27 9.29 9.09
N SER A 30 -0.81 9.82 8.53
CA SER A 30 -1.94 9.06 8.02
C SER A 30 -1.53 8.01 6.97
N THR A 31 -0.24 7.88 6.64
CA THR A 31 0.34 7.00 5.64
C THR A 31 0.75 5.64 6.23
N GLY A 32 0.37 4.55 5.54
CA GLY A 32 0.70 3.19 5.98
C GLY A 32 2.17 2.81 5.78
N PRO A 33 2.65 1.71 6.42
CA PRO A 33 3.99 1.16 6.22
C PRO A 33 4.33 0.83 4.76
N TRP A 34 3.34 0.61 3.90
CA TRP A 34 3.51 0.39 2.47
C TRP A 34 3.58 1.68 1.63
N SER A 35 3.29 2.85 2.23
CA SER A 35 3.22 4.11 1.50
C SER A 35 4.57 4.50 0.91
N GLY A 36 4.61 4.76 -0.39
CA GLY A 36 5.81 5.13 -1.11
C GLY A 36 6.70 3.96 -1.53
N LEU A 37 6.30 2.71 -1.25
CA LEU A 37 6.98 1.54 -1.82
C LEU A 37 6.59 1.41 -3.29
N VAL A 38 7.52 0.99 -4.15
CA VAL A 38 7.26 0.72 -5.57
C VAL A 38 7.51 -0.74 -5.86
N LEU A 39 6.50 -1.39 -6.44
CA LEU A 39 6.61 -2.73 -7.01
C LEU A 39 6.84 -2.60 -8.52
N GLU A 40 7.86 -3.27 -9.03
CA GLU A 40 8.00 -3.46 -10.47
C GLU A 40 7.27 -4.75 -10.87
N VAL A 41 6.25 -4.61 -11.71
CA VAL A 41 5.45 -5.74 -12.18
C VAL A 41 5.95 -6.14 -13.56
N ASN A 42 6.48 -7.36 -13.68
CA ASN A 42 6.80 -7.99 -14.96
C ASN A 42 5.54 -8.62 -15.55
N THR A 43 5.10 -8.07 -16.68
CA THR A 43 3.81 -8.36 -17.34
C THR A 43 3.97 -9.17 -18.62
N ASN A 44 5.16 -9.70 -18.91
CA ASN A 44 5.44 -10.43 -20.16
C ASN A 44 4.56 -11.69 -20.37
N SER A 45 3.96 -12.22 -19.31
CA SER A 45 3.06 -13.39 -19.39
C SER A 45 1.57 -13.01 -19.43
N LEU A 46 1.24 -11.71 -19.42
CA LEU A 46 -0.13 -11.25 -19.61
C LEU A 46 -0.45 -11.12 -21.09
N GLU A 47 -1.72 -11.35 -21.42
CA GLU A 47 -2.27 -11.24 -22.77
C GLU A 47 -3.48 -10.30 -22.71
N THR A 48 -3.90 -9.75 -23.86
CA THR A 48 -5.11 -8.92 -23.99
C THR A 48 -5.11 -7.66 -23.08
N PRO A 49 -4.26 -6.66 -23.37
CA PRO A 49 -4.40 -5.33 -22.75
C PRO A 49 -5.69 -4.62 -23.24
N PRO A 50 -6.25 -3.67 -22.47
CA PRO A 50 -5.76 -3.20 -21.17
C PRO A 50 -6.29 -4.02 -19.99
N LEU A 51 -5.49 -4.13 -18.92
CA LEU A 51 -5.91 -4.77 -17.65
C LEU A 51 -5.71 -3.82 -16.47
N LEU A 52 -6.65 -3.84 -15.52
CA LEU A 52 -6.52 -3.23 -14.21
C LEU A 52 -5.76 -4.17 -13.29
N LEU A 53 -4.60 -3.71 -12.82
CA LEU A 53 -3.79 -4.38 -11.81
C LEU A 53 -4.10 -3.78 -10.45
N ILE A 54 -4.37 -4.64 -9.46
CA ILE A 54 -4.67 -4.25 -8.08
C ILE A 54 -3.71 -5.00 -7.14
N ALA A 55 -2.83 -4.27 -6.46
CA ALA A 55 -2.09 -4.78 -5.31
C ALA A 55 -2.91 -4.59 -4.04
N SER A 56 -3.03 -5.65 -3.26
CA SER A 56 -3.83 -5.66 -2.04
C SER A 56 -3.18 -6.43 -0.90
N LEU A 57 -3.42 -5.99 0.33
CA LEU A 57 -2.92 -6.61 1.55
C LEU A 57 -4.01 -7.47 2.20
N PRO A 58 -3.70 -8.70 2.65
CA PRO A 58 -4.66 -9.54 3.34
C PRO A 58 -5.18 -8.88 4.64
N ALA A 59 -6.49 -8.87 4.79
CA ALA A 59 -7.16 -8.28 5.94
C ALA A 59 -8.36 -9.14 6.39
N THR A 60 -8.94 -8.75 7.51
CA THR A 60 -10.25 -9.19 7.98
C THR A 60 -11.11 -7.99 8.32
N ASP A 61 -12.41 -8.06 8.03
CA ASP A 61 -13.35 -7.03 8.46
C ASP A 61 -13.84 -7.23 9.91
N GLN A 62 -14.73 -6.35 10.36
CA GLN A 62 -15.31 -6.38 11.71
C GLN A 62 -16.06 -7.68 12.02
N ASP A 63 -16.53 -8.39 11.00
CA ASP A 63 -17.27 -9.65 11.10
C ASP A 63 -16.35 -10.88 10.88
N SER A 64 -15.03 -10.66 10.92
CA SER A 64 -13.98 -11.67 10.68
C SER A 64 -14.02 -12.31 9.29
N GLN A 65 -14.67 -11.69 8.31
CA GLN A 65 -14.65 -12.17 6.94
C GLN A 65 -13.32 -11.82 6.28
N ILE A 66 -12.87 -12.72 5.39
CA ILE A 66 -11.63 -12.55 4.65
C ILE A 66 -11.83 -11.47 3.59
N CYS A 67 -10.99 -10.44 3.63
CA CYS A 67 -10.97 -9.38 2.63
C CYS A 67 -9.53 -8.96 2.31
N SER A 68 -9.37 -7.97 1.45
CA SER A 68 -8.07 -7.40 1.16
C SER A 68 -8.15 -5.88 1.06
N LEU A 69 -7.19 -5.18 1.67
CA LEU A 69 -7.05 -3.74 1.54
C LEU A 69 -6.35 -3.43 0.21
N VAL A 70 -6.96 -2.62 -0.64
CA VAL A 70 -6.30 -2.14 -1.86
C VAL A 70 -5.23 -1.11 -1.50
N VAL A 71 -3.99 -1.37 -1.92
CA VAL A 71 -2.83 -0.51 -1.63
C VAL A 71 -2.10 -0.04 -2.89
N GLY A 72 -2.42 -0.54 -4.07
CA GLY A 72 -1.81 -0.07 -5.30
C GLY A 72 -2.68 -0.43 -6.50
N THR A 73 -2.71 0.47 -7.48
CA THR A 73 -3.47 0.29 -8.72
C THR A 73 -2.66 0.75 -9.90
N ALA A 74 -2.78 0.04 -11.02
CA ALA A 74 -2.20 0.45 -12.30
C ALA A 74 -3.01 -0.10 -13.46
N ILE A 75 -3.05 0.63 -14.59
CA ILE A 75 -3.56 0.08 -15.86
C ILE A 75 -2.38 -0.42 -16.66
N TRP A 76 -2.33 -1.72 -16.92
CA TRP A 76 -1.40 -2.29 -17.88
C TRP A 76 -1.94 -2.14 -19.30
N ASP A 77 -1.13 -1.55 -20.18
CA ASP A 77 -1.44 -1.21 -21.57
C ASP A 77 -0.61 -2.01 -22.59
N GLY A 78 0.01 -3.11 -22.16
CA GLY A 78 0.80 -3.99 -23.04
C GLY A 78 2.32 -3.83 -22.89
N THR A 79 2.81 -2.99 -21.99
CA THR A 79 4.25 -2.89 -21.69
C THR A 79 4.80 -4.17 -21.05
N SER A 80 6.11 -4.40 -21.12
CA SER A 80 6.77 -5.57 -20.51
C SER A 80 6.97 -5.46 -19.00
N ARG A 81 7.04 -4.21 -18.51
CA ARG A 81 7.15 -3.86 -17.09
C ARG A 81 6.24 -2.67 -16.79
N ILE A 82 5.70 -2.63 -15.58
CA ILE A 82 4.95 -1.48 -15.09
C ILE A 82 5.28 -1.23 -13.62
N PRO A 83 5.69 0.00 -13.25
CA PRO A 83 5.87 0.37 -11.86
C PRO A 83 4.49 0.58 -11.20
N MET A 84 4.33 0.05 -10.00
CA MET A 84 3.13 0.23 -9.19
C MET A 84 3.51 0.86 -7.85
N LEU A 85 3.04 2.08 -7.62
CA LEU A 85 3.20 2.78 -6.36
C LEU A 85 2.20 2.21 -5.34
N LEU A 86 2.73 1.75 -4.21
CA LEU A 86 1.94 1.39 -3.05
C LEU A 86 1.65 2.65 -2.22
N ALA A 87 0.37 2.86 -1.94
CA ALA A 87 -0.17 4.00 -1.24
C ALA A 87 -1.39 3.58 -0.40
N GLY A 88 -1.83 4.45 0.50
CA GLY A 88 -3.04 4.21 1.28
C GLY A 88 -2.92 4.76 2.69
N GLU A 89 -4.05 5.22 3.19
CA GLU A 89 -4.13 5.83 4.51
C GLU A 89 -4.46 4.79 5.58
N THR A 90 -3.76 4.85 6.72
CA THR A 90 -4.08 4.02 7.90
C THR A 90 -5.42 4.43 8.52
N ASP A 91 -5.81 5.68 8.39
CA ASP A 91 -7.10 6.19 8.86
C ASP A 91 -8.27 5.57 8.10
N ALA A 92 -8.10 5.26 6.82
CA ALA A 92 -9.09 4.50 6.05
C ALA A 92 -9.31 3.10 6.65
N LEU A 93 -8.28 2.47 7.23
CA LEU A 93 -8.43 1.18 7.92
C LEU A 93 -9.29 1.31 9.17
N ARG A 94 -8.99 2.35 9.97
CA ARG A 94 -9.67 2.61 11.23
C ARG A 94 -11.14 2.92 11.01
N LEU A 95 -11.46 3.74 10.01
CA LEU A 95 -12.84 4.12 9.69
C LEU A 95 -13.64 2.94 9.15
N GLN A 96 -13.00 2.05 8.39
CA GLN A 96 -13.63 0.87 7.81
C GLN A 96 -13.57 -0.37 8.72
N LYS A 97 -13.01 -0.22 9.93
CA LYS A 97 -12.88 -1.29 10.96
C LYS A 97 -12.28 -2.59 10.41
N ILE A 98 -11.28 -2.46 9.56
CA ILE A 98 -10.52 -3.60 9.03
C ILE A 98 -9.23 -3.79 9.82
N GLN A 99 -8.83 -5.05 9.96
CA GLN A 99 -7.59 -5.45 10.59
C GLN A 99 -6.70 -6.15 9.56
N LEU A 100 -5.47 -5.64 9.38
CA LEU A 100 -4.48 -6.33 8.56
C LEU A 100 -4.06 -7.63 9.26
N ARG A 101 -3.78 -8.67 8.46
CA ARG A 101 -3.36 -9.97 9.00
C ARG A 101 -1.94 -9.96 9.54
N ASP A 102 -1.05 -9.23 8.86
CA ASP A 102 0.33 -9.05 9.31
C ASP A 102 0.39 -7.99 10.40
N ASP A 103 1.27 -8.19 11.39
CA ASP A 103 1.50 -7.23 12.44
C ASP A 103 2.31 -6.03 11.93
N THR A 104 2.08 -4.87 12.55
CA THR A 104 2.72 -3.60 12.14
C THR A 104 4.25 -3.70 12.01
N PRO A 105 5.01 -4.34 12.95
CA PRO A 105 6.45 -4.50 12.80
C PRO A 105 6.87 -5.32 11.57
N ALA A 106 6.11 -6.35 11.19
CA ALA A 106 6.40 -7.10 9.96
C ALA A 106 6.19 -6.21 8.73
N LEU A 107 5.09 -5.46 8.68
CA LEU A 107 4.77 -4.56 7.56
C LEU A 107 5.83 -3.49 7.29
N TYR A 108 6.48 -2.98 8.34
CA TYR A 108 7.59 -2.02 8.19
C TYR A 108 8.87 -2.65 7.61
N ARG A 109 9.10 -3.95 7.83
CA ARG A 109 10.25 -4.67 7.26
C ARG A 109 9.96 -5.15 5.84
N SER A 110 8.75 -5.67 5.66
CA SER A 110 8.31 -6.20 4.39
C SER A 110 6.78 -6.18 4.31
N THR A 111 6.27 -5.58 3.25
CA THR A 111 4.85 -5.59 2.90
C THR A 111 4.59 -6.75 1.94
N ARG A 112 3.67 -7.65 2.31
CA ARG A 112 3.30 -8.83 1.51
C ARG A 112 1.83 -8.80 1.18
N GLY A 113 1.49 -9.24 -0.03
CA GLY A 113 0.10 -9.26 -0.46
C GLY A 113 -0.12 -9.97 -1.78
N GLU A 114 -1.25 -9.68 -2.40
CA GLU A 114 -1.65 -10.24 -3.68
C GLU A 114 -1.77 -9.14 -4.73
N LEU A 115 -1.22 -9.44 -5.90
CA LEU A 115 -1.44 -8.69 -7.13
C LEU A 115 -2.46 -9.45 -7.96
N ARG A 116 -3.57 -8.79 -8.29
CA ARG A 116 -4.67 -9.34 -9.09
C ARG A 116 -4.84 -8.54 -10.37
N ALA A 117 -5.15 -9.21 -11.48
CA ALA A 117 -5.40 -8.57 -12.77
C ALA A 117 -6.86 -8.79 -13.21
N PHE A 118 -7.54 -7.70 -13.54
CA PHE A 118 -8.93 -7.67 -13.99
C PHE A 118 -9.02 -6.99 -15.36
N PRO A 119 -10.01 -7.32 -16.21
CA PRO A 119 -10.38 -6.45 -17.32
C PRO A 119 -10.74 -5.06 -16.80
N VAL A 120 -10.36 -4.00 -17.54
CA VAL A 120 -10.64 -2.62 -17.10
C VAL A 120 -12.15 -2.36 -17.10
N PRO A 121 -12.76 -2.02 -15.94
CA PRO A 121 -14.17 -1.65 -15.88
C PRO A 121 -14.41 -0.24 -16.48
N GLU A 122 -15.54 -0.05 -17.15
CA GLU A 122 -15.89 1.24 -17.77
C GLU A 122 -16.09 2.34 -16.72
N GLY A 123 -15.48 3.52 -16.95
CA GLY A 123 -15.72 4.72 -16.15
C GLY A 123 -15.17 4.71 -14.72
N VAL A 124 -14.31 3.75 -14.36
CA VAL A 124 -13.75 3.64 -13.01
C VAL A 124 -12.51 4.51 -12.83
N ASP A 125 -12.53 5.35 -11.79
CA ASP A 125 -11.33 6.00 -11.26
C ASP A 125 -10.50 4.98 -10.47
N ILE A 126 -9.45 4.45 -11.11
CA ILE A 126 -8.59 3.42 -10.52
C ILE A 126 -7.88 3.93 -9.26
N ASP A 127 -7.53 5.22 -9.23
CA ASP A 127 -6.80 5.83 -8.12
C ASP A 127 -7.74 6.01 -6.90
N GLY A 128 -9.05 6.13 -7.15
CA GLY A 128 -10.09 6.11 -6.12
C GLY A 128 -10.26 4.75 -5.43
N LEU A 129 -9.74 3.65 -5.99
CA LEU A 129 -9.85 2.32 -5.38
C LEU A 129 -8.89 2.11 -4.21
N ILE A 130 -7.78 2.85 -4.16
CA ILE A 130 -6.78 2.73 -3.10
C ILE A 130 -7.38 3.10 -1.73
N GLY A 131 -7.08 2.28 -0.74
CA GLY A 131 -7.70 2.34 0.58
C GLY A 131 -9.06 1.64 0.67
N GLY A 132 -9.61 1.18 -0.45
CA GLY A 132 -10.84 0.40 -0.50
C GLY A 132 -10.66 -1.05 -0.07
N ILE A 133 -11.77 -1.73 0.21
CA ILE A 133 -11.82 -3.13 0.61
C ILE A 133 -12.24 -3.98 -0.59
N LEU A 134 -11.35 -4.85 -1.03
CA LEU A 134 -11.59 -5.84 -2.06
C LEU A 134 -12.14 -7.14 -1.44
N GLN A 135 -13.35 -7.53 -1.86
CA GLN A 135 -14.01 -8.79 -1.52
C GLN A 135 -14.51 -9.44 -2.81
N GLY A 136 -13.89 -10.56 -3.21
CA GLY A 136 -14.16 -11.19 -4.51
C GLY A 136 -13.84 -10.25 -5.68
N ASN A 137 -14.87 -9.86 -6.43
CA ASN A 137 -14.80 -8.90 -7.54
C ASN A 137 -15.38 -7.52 -7.18
N ALA A 138 -15.71 -7.25 -5.91
CA ALA A 138 -16.24 -5.97 -5.47
C ALA A 138 -15.21 -5.19 -4.65
N VAL A 139 -15.11 -3.88 -4.88
CA VAL A 139 -14.30 -2.95 -4.09
C VAL A 139 -15.22 -1.94 -3.41
N ALA A 140 -15.32 -2.02 -2.08
CA ALA A 140 -15.95 -0.98 -1.29
C ALA A 140 -14.96 0.19 -1.09
N LEU A 141 -15.30 1.38 -1.55
CA LEU A 141 -14.40 2.54 -1.51
C LEU A 141 -14.27 3.09 -0.09
N PRO A 142 -13.17 3.80 0.26
CA PRO A 142 -12.99 4.39 1.59
C PRO A 142 -14.23 5.17 2.05
N TRP A 143 -14.67 4.91 3.29
CA TRP A 143 -15.88 5.53 3.84
C TRP A 143 -15.71 7.04 3.98
N ASN A 144 -16.60 7.82 3.35
CA ASN A 144 -16.73 9.24 3.61
C ASN A 144 -17.82 9.46 4.67
N SER A 145 -17.45 10.08 5.81
CA SER A 145 -18.36 10.34 6.93
C SER A 145 -19.59 11.19 6.58
N ARG A 146 -19.63 11.80 5.39
CA ARG A 146 -20.75 12.60 4.86
C ARG A 146 -21.77 11.80 4.04
N SER A 147 -21.52 10.53 3.72
CA SER A 147 -22.42 9.67 2.95
C SER A 147 -23.13 8.66 3.85
N SER A 148 -24.41 8.37 3.57
CA SER A 148 -25.15 7.28 4.21
C SER A 148 -24.82 5.90 3.62
N GLU A 149 -24.31 5.85 2.39
CA GLU A 149 -23.94 4.62 1.69
C GLU A 149 -22.47 4.65 1.28
N GLN A 150 -21.78 3.53 1.50
CA GLN A 150 -20.42 3.33 1.03
C GLN A 150 -20.46 2.96 -0.46
N PRO A 151 -19.81 3.72 -1.35
CA PRO A 151 -19.79 3.38 -2.77
C PRO A 151 -19.08 2.03 -2.99
N VAL A 152 -19.64 1.21 -3.86
CA VAL A 152 -19.06 -0.08 -4.26
C VAL A 152 -18.83 -0.09 -5.76
N VAL A 153 -17.62 -0.46 -6.17
CA VAL A 153 -17.24 -0.68 -7.56
C VAL A 153 -17.21 -2.18 -7.83
N THR A 154 -17.93 -2.64 -8.83
CA THR A 154 -17.86 -4.02 -9.30
C THR A 154 -16.79 -4.12 -10.40
N LEU A 155 -15.80 -4.99 -10.19
CA LEU A 155 -14.75 -5.28 -11.15
C LEU A 155 -15.27 -6.30 -12.19
N SER A 156 -14.78 -6.17 -13.41
CA SER A 156 -15.16 -7.06 -14.51
C SER A 156 -14.66 -8.49 -14.28
N GLU A 157 -15.48 -9.46 -14.68
CA GLU A 157 -15.11 -10.88 -14.73
C GLU A 157 -14.74 -11.31 -16.16
N PRO A 158 -13.93 -12.38 -16.31
CA PRO A 158 -13.27 -13.15 -15.25
C PRO A 158 -11.97 -12.50 -14.75
N LEU A 159 -11.56 -12.86 -13.54
CA LEU A 159 -10.23 -12.54 -13.01
C LEU A 159 -9.14 -13.19 -13.88
N SER A 160 -8.26 -12.37 -14.46
CA SER A 160 -7.22 -12.83 -15.39
C SER A 160 -6.03 -13.51 -14.70
N SER A 161 -5.66 -13.04 -13.51
CA SER A 161 -4.49 -13.56 -12.78
C SER A 161 -4.50 -13.19 -11.29
N THR A 162 -3.81 -13.98 -10.47
CA THR A 162 -3.45 -13.67 -9.08
C THR A 162 -2.05 -14.19 -8.77
N VAL A 163 -1.20 -13.35 -8.17
CA VAL A 163 0.15 -13.72 -7.73
C VAL A 163 0.47 -13.04 -6.41
N ALA A 164 1.24 -13.69 -5.54
CA ALA A 164 1.74 -13.06 -4.32
C ALA A 164 2.89 -12.10 -4.64
N PHE A 165 2.96 -10.97 -3.93
CA PHE A 165 4.09 -10.04 -4.02
C PHE A 165 4.72 -9.84 -2.64
N GLU A 166 5.98 -9.40 -2.65
CA GLU A 166 6.71 -8.93 -1.48
C GLU A 166 7.46 -7.65 -1.84
N ALA A 167 7.21 -6.57 -1.10
CA ALA A 167 8.01 -5.35 -1.12
C ALA A 167 8.84 -5.30 0.16
N ARG A 168 10.14 -5.12 0.05
CA ARG A 168 11.06 -4.95 1.19
C ARG A 168 11.58 -3.53 1.21
N CYS A 169 11.83 -3.01 2.41
CA CYS A 169 12.47 -1.72 2.62
C CYS A 169 13.83 -1.98 3.29
N ASP A 170 14.91 -1.94 2.50
CA ASP A 170 16.27 -1.82 3.02
C ASP A 170 16.57 -0.33 3.20
N ASP A 171 16.42 0.14 4.44
CA ASP A 171 16.62 1.55 4.81
C ASP A 171 18.01 2.11 4.48
N ARG A 172 18.99 1.27 4.14
CA ARG A 172 20.36 1.71 3.77
C ARG A 172 20.52 2.08 2.30
N GLN A 173 19.77 1.45 1.42
CA GLN A 173 19.95 1.59 -0.03
C GLN A 173 18.67 2.03 -0.76
N GLN A 174 17.51 1.76 -0.18
CA GLN A 174 16.22 2.04 -0.81
C GLN A 174 15.61 3.35 -0.31
N LYS A 175 14.90 4.03 -1.21
CA LYS A 175 14.22 5.30 -0.97
C LYS A 175 12.74 5.14 -1.29
N ARG A 176 11.88 5.57 -0.37
CA ARG A 176 10.44 5.67 -0.62
C ARG A 176 10.13 6.80 -1.59
N TRP A 177 9.22 6.56 -2.51
CA TRP A 177 8.63 7.60 -3.34
C TRP A 177 7.81 8.56 -2.47
N ARG A 178 8.04 9.87 -2.64
CA ARG A 178 7.34 10.93 -1.89
C ARG A 178 6.50 11.86 -2.76
N GLY A 179 6.55 11.68 -4.08
CA GLY A 179 5.74 12.47 -5.01
C GLY A 179 4.27 12.09 -4.92
N GLU A 180 3.42 12.94 -5.48
CA GLU A 180 1.99 12.64 -5.60
C GLU A 180 1.77 11.38 -6.44
N ARG A 181 0.73 10.62 -6.08
CA ARG A 181 0.29 9.46 -6.86
C ARG A 181 -0.14 9.89 -8.27
N ASN A 182 -0.86 11.00 -8.37
CA ASN A 182 -1.33 11.53 -9.64
C ASN A 182 -0.12 11.88 -10.52
N GLY A 183 0.02 11.18 -11.63
CA GLY A 183 1.15 11.38 -12.53
C GLY A 183 2.43 10.62 -12.16
N PHE A 184 2.44 9.80 -11.10
CA PHE A 184 3.56 8.92 -10.74
C PHE A 184 4.10 8.16 -11.96
N ARG A 185 3.20 7.51 -12.71
CA ARG A 185 3.58 6.73 -13.89
C ARG A 185 4.26 7.57 -14.97
N LYS A 186 3.73 8.77 -15.26
CA LYS A 186 4.32 9.67 -16.26
C LYS A 186 5.73 10.13 -15.85
N LEU A 187 5.90 10.46 -14.57
CA LEU A 187 7.20 10.84 -14.02
C LEU A 187 8.19 9.68 -14.06
N TRP A 188 7.75 8.48 -13.69
CA TRP A 188 8.57 7.28 -13.77
C TRP A 188 9.04 7.01 -15.20
N GLU A 189 8.11 6.97 -16.16
CA GLU A 189 8.43 6.74 -17.58
C GLU A 189 9.34 7.81 -18.17
N GLN A 190 9.26 9.06 -17.67
CA GLN A 190 10.18 10.11 -18.05
C GLN A 190 11.58 9.85 -17.51
N VAL A 191 11.71 9.61 -16.21
CA VAL A 191 13.00 9.35 -15.56
C VAL A 191 13.65 8.08 -16.10
N GLU A 192 12.87 7.03 -16.37
CA GLU A 192 13.38 5.77 -16.94
C GLU A 192 14.03 5.96 -18.31
N LYS A 193 13.56 6.93 -19.11
CA LYS A 193 14.16 7.26 -20.41
C LYS A 193 15.40 8.14 -20.29
N GLU A 194 15.44 9.02 -19.30
CA GLU A 194 16.50 10.01 -19.12
C GLU A 194 17.67 9.47 -18.27
N ASP A 195 17.37 8.81 -17.16
CA ASP A 195 18.31 8.28 -16.17
C ASP A 195 17.71 7.09 -15.41
N PRO A 196 17.69 5.87 -16.01
CA PRO A 196 17.09 4.69 -15.39
C PRO A 196 17.81 4.23 -14.12
N GLU A 197 19.11 4.49 -13.98
CA GLU A 197 19.88 4.08 -12.80
C GLU A 197 19.42 4.82 -11.54
N SER A 198 18.91 6.05 -11.69
CA SER A 198 18.35 6.84 -10.59
C SER A 198 17.09 6.21 -9.97
N LEU A 199 16.40 5.30 -10.67
CA LEU A 199 15.18 4.64 -10.20
C LEU A 199 15.45 3.40 -9.35
N ILE A 200 16.64 2.80 -9.46
CA ILE A 200 17.01 1.57 -8.75
C ILE A 200 16.74 1.67 -7.22
N PRO A 201 17.09 2.77 -6.52
CA PRO A 201 16.79 2.91 -5.09
C PRO A 201 15.30 2.91 -4.76
N PHE A 202 14.43 3.22 -5.73
CA PHE A 202 12.99 3.30 -5.51
C PHE A 202 12.28 1.96 -5.75
N ILE A 203 12.95 0.95 -6.30
CA ILE A 203 12.36 -0.37 -6.53
C ILE A 203 12.47 -1.19 -5.24
N HIS A 204 11.33 -1.53 -4.64
CA HIS A 204 11.24 -2.23 -3.35
C HIS A 204 10.91 -3.72 -3.50
N GLY A 205 10.42 -4.13 -4.67
CA GLY A 205 10.13 -5.52 -4.98
C GLY A 205 9.83 -5.70 -6.46
N GLU A 206 10.08 -6.91 -6.95
CA GLU A 206 9.73 -7.32 -8.32
C GLU A 206 8.72 -8.47 -8.23
N VAL A 207 7.70 -8.44 -9.08
CA VAL A 207 6.70 -9.50 -9.16
C VAL A 207 6.42 -9.86 -10.60
N THR A 208 6.43 -11.16 -10.91
CA THR A 208 6.06 -11.65 -12.25
C THR A 208 4.64 -12.16 -12.19
N ILE A 209 3.74 -11.49 -12.91
CA ILE A 209 2.34 -11.89 -12.99
C ILE A 209 2.15 -12.87 -14.14
N THR A 210 1.60 -14.05 -13.83
CA THR A 210 1.40 -15.14 -14.79
C THR A 210 -0.09 -15.38 -15.01
N ARG A 211 -0.48 -15.84 -16.19
CA ARG A 211 -1.88 -16.15 -16.50
C ARG A 211 -2.44 -17.19 -15.53
N LYS A 212 -3.70 -17.00 -15.08
CA LYS A 212 -4.44 -18.03 -14.36
C LYS A 212 -4.68 -19.22 -15.29
N SER A 213 -4.16 -20.40 -14.92
CA SER A 213 -4.32 -21.66 -15.66
C SER A 213 -5.76 -22.16 -15.60
#